data_AF-A0A5B9VY02-F1
#
_entry.id   AF-A0A5B9VY02-F1
#
_cell.length_a   1.000
_cell.length_b   1.000
_cell.length_c   1.000
_cell.angle_alpha   90.00
_cell.angle_beta   90.00
_cell.angle_gamma   90.00
#
_symmetry.space_group_name_H-M   'P 1'
#
loop_
_entity.id
_entity.type
_entity.pdbx_description
1 polymer ?
#
loop_
_entity_poly.entity_id
_entity_poly.type
_entity_poly.pdbx_seq_one_letter_code
_entity_poly.pdbx_strand_id
1 'polypeptide(L)'
;MSPNHSAGGQDARALRDRPAPAQVVPHLYVHEPGWRVSLKRGSHREFCYAQAPGQDYYHRILDGELYLHHGDEKLCLSCACRRGLIEFEPRGLARPIDISLADSAELPTFHPDDDL
;
A
#
# COMPACT_ATOMS: atom_id res chain seq x y z
N MET A 1 19.35 -24.82 60.10
CA MET A 1 18.02 -24.48 59.58
C MET A 1 18.08 -23.03 59.09
N SER A 2 18.17 -22.83 57.78
CA SER A 2 18.03 -21.51 57.13
C SER A 2 17.11 -21.71 55.92
N PRO A 3 16.05 -20.91 55.73
CA PRO A 3 15.27 -20.98 54.52
C PRO A 3 15.91 -20.10 53.43
N ASN A 4 15.94 -20.65 52.23
CA ASN A 4 16.31 -19.97 51.00
C ASN A 4 15.15 -19.06 50.57
N HIS A 5 15.41 -17.77 50.32
CA HIS A 5 14.53 -16.95 49.49
C HIS A 5 15.22 -16.70 48.16
N SER A 6 14.71 -17.32 47.10
CA SER A 6 15.02 -16.98 45.72
C SER A 6 13.72 -16.63 45.02
N ALA A 7 13.42 -15.33 44.98
CA ALA A 7 12.42 -14.75 44.10
C ALA A 7 13.17 -13.95 43.02
N GLY A 8 12.78 -14.11 41.76
CA GLY A 8 13.28 -13.29 40.65
C GLY A 8 13.73 -14.10 39.45
N GLY A 9 12.77 -14.64 38.69
CA GLY A 9 13.09 -15.41 37.49
C GLY A 9 11.96 -15.55 36.47
N GLN A 10 10.97 -14.65 36.47
CA GLN A 10 9.77 -14.80 35.62
C GLN A 10 9.61 -13.71 34.54
N ASP A 11 10.30 -12.57 34.64
CA ASP A 11 10.04 -11.45 33.72
C ASP A 11 10.79 -11.51 32.37
N ALA A 12 11.85 -12.33 32.24
CA ALA A 12 12.67 -12.37 31.03
C ALA A 12 12.06 -13.19 29.87
N ARG A 13 11.06 -14.03 30.15
CA ARG A 13 10.40 -14.88 29.13
C ARG A 13 9.30 -14.14 28.36
N ALA A 14 8.57 -13.23 29.01
CA ALA A 14 7.44 -12.53 28.41
C ALA A 14 7.84 -11.58 27.26
N LEU A 15 9.08 -11.08 27.26
CA LEU A 15 9.56 -10.16 26.20
C LEU A 15 9.96 -10.88 24.90
N ARG A 16 10.21 -12.20 24.95
CA ARG A 16 10.73 -12.98 23.81
C ARG A 16 9.65 -13.47 22.85
N ASP A 17 8.39 -13.42 23.26
CA ASP A 17 7.23 -13.90 22.48
C ASP A 17 6.43 -12.76 21.83
N ARG A 18 6.93 -11.52 21.88
CA ARG A 18 6.25 -10.43 21.16
C ARG A 18 6.41 -10.66 19.66
N PRO A 19 5.33 -10.94 18.90
CA PRO A 19 5.44 -11.12 17.47
C PRO A 19 6.06 -9.86 16.87
N ALA A 20 7.07 -10.05 16.02
CA ALA A 20 7.63 -8.94 15.26
C ALA A 20 6.48 -8.23 14.53
N PRO A 21 6.46 -6.89 14.47
CA PRO A 21 5.43 -6.19 13.74
C PRO A 21 5.40 -6.75 12.31
N ALA A 22 4.22 -7.18 11.87
CA ALA A 22 4.02 -7.69 10.52
C ALA A 22 4.57 -6.66 9.54
N GLN A 23 5.55 -7.04 8.73
CA GLN A 23 6.04 -6.19 7.66
C GLN A 23 4.88 -5.99 6.69
N VAL A 24 4.32 -4.78 6.64
CA VAL A 24 3.30 -4.42 5.67
C VAL A 24 3.98 -4.33 4.32
N VAL A 25 3.78 -5.34 3.48
CA VAL A 25 4.25 -5.34 2.09
C VAL A 25 3.19 -4.62 1.27
N PRO A 26 3.50 -3.48 0.63
CA PRO A 26 2.51 -2.74 -0.13
C PRO A 26 2.06 -3.55 -1.35
N HIS A 27 0.74 -3.71 -1.51
CA HIS A 27 0.16 -4.33 -2.69
C HIS A 27 -0.11 -3.33 -3.83
N LEU A 28 -0.10 -3.85 -5.05
CA LEU A 28 -0.57 -3.16 -6.26
C LEU A 28 -1.63 -4.04 -6.91
N TYR A 29 -2.76 -3.42 -7.24
CA TYR A 29 -3.92 -4.07 -7.84
C TYR A 29 -4.05 -3.65 -9.30
N VAL A 30 -4.59 -4.53 -10.14
CA VAL A 30 -4.89 -4.28 -11.57
C VAL A 30 -6.39 -4.46 -11.76
N HIS A 31 -7.08 -3.42 -12.21
CA HIS A 31 -8.56 -3.37 -12.20
C HIS A 31 -9.23 -3.95 -13.45
N GLU A 32 -8.56 -3.88 -14.60
CA GLU A 32 -9.13 -4.32 -15.88
C GLU A 32 -8.65 -5.73 -16.28
N PRO A 33 -9.56 -6.63 -16.69
CA PRO A 33 -9.18 -7.97 -17.15
C PRO A 33 -8.34 -7.89 -18.43
N GLY A 34 -7.43 -8.85 -18.60
CA GLY A 34 -6.56 -8.94 -19.78
C GLY A 34 -5.21 -8.23 -19.62
N TRP A 35 -5.12 -7.23 -18.75
CA TRP A 35 -3.85 -6.59 -18.41
C TRP A 35 -2.96 -7.51 -17.59
N ARG A 36 -1.68 -7.59 -17.96
CA ARG A 36 -0.66 -8.38 -17.26
C ARG A 36 0.50 -7.50 -16.83
N VAL A 37 1.00 -7.74 -15.63
CA VAL A 37 2.22 -7.11 -15.12
C VAL A 37 3.44 -7.88 -15.62
N SER A 38 4.48 -7.18 -16.07
CA SER A 38 5.73 -7.77 -16.51
C SER A 38 6.92 -6.92 -16.10
N LEU A 39 8.06 -7.58 -15.90
CA LEU A 39 9.33 -6.93 -15.63
C LEU A 39 10.11 -6.84 -16.94
N LYS A 40 10.46 -5.63 -17.36
CA LYS A 40 11.31 -5.44 -18.55
C LYS A 40 12.69 -6.03 -18.28
N ARG A 41 13.15 -6.88 -19.19
CA ARG A 41 14.48 -7.50 -19.17
C ARG A 41 15.25 -7.18 -20.45
N GLY A 42 16.55 -7.00 -20.32
CA GLY A 42 17.48 -6.83 -21.43
C GLY A 42 17.45 -5.44 -22.07
N SER A 43 18.27 -5.27 -23.11
CA SER A 43 18.62 -3.96 -23.68
C SER A 43 17.69 -3.47 -24.80
N HIS A 44 16.77 -4.32 -25.26
CA HIS A 44 15.83 -3.95 -26.33
C HIS A 44 15.05 -2.68 -25.97
N ARG A 45 14.91 -1.78 -26.94
CA ARG A 45 14.14 -0.55 -26.80
C ARG A 45 12.66 -0.89 -26.90
N GLU A 46 11.95 -0.63 -25.81
CA GLU A 46 10.50 -0.78 -25.72
C GLU A 46 9.91 0.55 -25.23
N PHE A 47 8.73 0.87 -25.72
CA PHE A 47 8.08 2.15 -25.46
C PHE A 47 6.67 1.94 -24.94
N CYS A 48 6.26 2.82 -24.04
CA CYS A 48 4.90 2.97 -23.59
C CYS A 48 4.04 3.46 -24.76
N TYR A 49 2.85 2.89 -24.93
CA TYR A 49 1.88 3.24 -25.96
C TYR A 49 1.17 4.58 -25.68
N ALA A 50 1.31 5.13 -24.47
CA ALA A 50 0.67 6.37 -24.05
C ALA A 50 1.67 7.52 -23.84
N GLN A 51 1.28 8.70 -24.28
CA GLN A 51 1.93 9.98 -23.96
C GLN A 51 1.20 10.62 -22.78
N ALA A 52 1.95 11.37 -21.96
CA ALA A 52 1.31 12.23 -20.96
C ALA A 52 0.58 13.39 -21.64
N PRO A 53 -0.43 13.99 -20.99
CA PRO A 53 -0.88 15.32 -21.36
C PRO A 53 0.30 16.31 -21.42
N GLY A 54 0.44 17.00 -22.55
CA GLY A 54 1.51 17.98 -22.78
C GLY A 54 2.88 17.39 -23.15
N GLN A 55 2.99 16.07 -23.34
CA GLN A 55 4.19 15.45 -23.91
C GLN A 55 3.93 15.03 -25.35
N ASP A 56 4.97 15.15 -26.18
CA ASP A 56 4.99 14.75 -27.59
C ASP A 56 5.87 13.51 -27.85
N TYR A 57 6.36 12.87 -26.78
CA TYR A 57 7.22 11.70 -26.84
C TYR A 57 6.63 10.52 -26.07
N TYR A 58 6.97 9.31 -26.52
CA TYR A 58 6.64 8.09 -25.81
C TYR A 58 7.67 7.78 -24.73
N HIS A 59 7.19 7.39 -23.55
CA HIS A 59 8.06 6.98 -22.45
C HIS A 59 8.78 5.68 -22.84
N ARG A 60 10.11 5.64 -22.65
CA ARG A 60 10.88 4.41 -22.80
C ARG A 60 10.71 3.55 -21.55
N ILE A 61 10.44 2.26 -21.74
CA ILE A 61 10.41 1.27 -20.65
C ILE A 61 11.85 0.77 -20.44
N LEU A 62 12.38 0.98 -19.24
CA LEU A 62 13.77 0.69 -18.90
C LEU A 62 13.96 -0.74 -18.40
N ASP A 63 15.19 -1.26 -18.50
CA ASP A 63 15.52 -2.56 -17.91
C ASP A 63 15.29 -2.54 -16.40
N GLY A 64 14.63 -3.57 -15.87
CA GLY A 64 14.22 -3.64 -14.47
C GLY A 64 12.94 -2.88 -14.13
N GLU A 65 12.30 -2.20 -15.09
CA GLU A 65 11.03 -1.52 -14.85
C GLU A 65 9.84 -2.47 -14.94
N LEU A 66 8.88 -2.32 -14.02
CA LEU A 66 7.57 -2.96 -14.15
C LEU A 66 6.72 -2.18 -15.17
N TYR A 67 6.08 -2.93 -16.07
CA TYR A 67 5.15 -2.39 -17.04
C TYR A 67 3.92 -3.29 -17.14
N LEU A 68 2.81 -2.71 -17.63
CA LEU A 68 1.58 -3.43 -17.91
C LEU A 68 1.48 -3.66 -19.41
N HIS A 69 0.92 -4.78 -19.83
CA HIS A 69 0.62 -5.03 -21.24
C HIS A 69 -0.70 -5.77 -21.46
N HIS A 70 -1.32 -5.49 -22.59
CA HIS A 70 -2.51 -6.16 -23.09
C HIS A 70 -2.38 -6.29 -24.62
N GLY A 71 -2.19 -7.51 -25.12
CA GLY A 71 -1.79 -7.73 -26.51
C GLY A 71 -0.45 -7.04 -26.79
N ASP A 72 -0.42 -6.18 -27.81
CA ASP A 72 0.76 -5.40 -28.20
C ASP A 72 0.87 -4.04 -27.47
N GLU A 73 -0.17 -3.65 -26.72
CA GLU A 73 -0.14 -2.41 -25.94
C GLU A 73 0.73 -2.58 -24.70
N LYS A 74 1.67 -1.66 -24.50
CA LYS A 74 2.54 -1.61 -23.31
C LYS A 74 2.39 -0.28 -22.61
N LEU A 75 2.28 -0.28 -21.30
CA LEU A 75 2.19 0.93 -20.49
C LEU A 75 3.24 0.90 -19.38
N CYS A 76 4.05 1.94 -19.28
CA CYS A 76 4.86 2.15 -18.08
C CYS A 76 3.95 2.39 -16.87
N LEU A 77 4.47 2.14 -15.67
CA LEU A 77 3.70 2.22 -14.43
C LEU A 77 3.01 3.59 -14.24
N SER A 78 3.70 4.67 -14.62
CA SER A 78 3.16 6.03 -14.55
C SER A 78 1.98 6.27 -15.49
N CYS A 79 1.98 5.67 -16.69
CA CYS A 79 0.84 5.76 -17.61
C CYS A 79 -0.30 4.83 -17.18
N ALA A 80 0.01 3.65 -16.65
CA ALA A 80 -0.99 2.75 -16.09
C ALA A 80 -1.73 3.40 -14.91
N CYS A 81 -1.01 4.05 -13.99
CA CYS A 81 -1.58 4.79 -12.86
C CYS A 81 -2.49 5.93 -13.33
N ARG A 82 -2.02 6.75 -14.27
CA ARG A 82 -2.82 7.86 -14.82
C ARG A 82 -4.09 7.42 -15.54
N ARG A 83 -4.09 6.23 -16.14
CA ARG A 83 -5.27 5.64 -16.77
C ARG A 83 -6.21 4.96 -15.78
N GLY A 84 -5.85 4.85 -14.49
CA GLY A 84 -6.64 4.14 -13.50
C GLY A 84 -6.56 2.61 -13.63
N LEU A 85 -5.59 2.08 -14.39
CA LEU A 85 -5.44 0.62 -14.57
C LEU A 85 -4.85 -0.07 -13.33
N ILE A 86 -4.13 0.70 -12.51
CA ILE A 86 -3.53 0.22 -11.28
C ILE A 86 -3.94 1.09 -10.10
N GLU A 87 -4.00 0.45 -8.94
CA GLU A 87 -4.18 1.12 -7.67
C GLU A 87 -3.19 0.54 -6.65
N PHE A 88 -2.65 1.42 -5.82
CA PHE A 88 -1.77 1.02 -4.73
C PHE A 88 -2.61 0.80 -3.48
N GLU A 89 -2.24 -0.19 -2.68
CA GLU A 89 -2.84 -0.38 -1.37
C GLU A 89 -2.81 0.93 -0.57
N PRO A 90 -3.94 1.30 0.07
CA PRO A 90 -3.99 2.47 0.92
C PRO A 90 -2.89 2.40 1.98
N ARG A 91 -2.15 3.49 2.12
CA ARG A 91 -1.14 3.58 3.18
C ARG A 91 -1.87 3.57 4.52
N GLY A 92 -1.46 2.67 5.42
CA GLY A 92 -1.90 2.71 6.81
C GLY A 92 -1.62 4.09 7.43
N LEU A 93 -2.48 4.52 8.35
CA LEU A 93 -2.29 5.77 9.05
C LEU A 93 -0.98 5.75 9.84
N ALA A 94 -0.24 6.86 9.82
CA ALA A 94 1.02 7.00 10.55
C ALA A 94 0.84 6.80 12.06
N ARG A 95 -0.33 7.16 12.59
CA ARG A 95 -0.81 6.76 13.91
C ARG A 95 -2.10 5.97 13.71
N PRO A 96 -2.10 4.66 14.00
CA PRO A 96 -3.33 3.87 13.95
C PRO A 96 -4.37 4.51 14.86
N ILE A 97 -5.58 4.73 14.34
CA ILE A 97 -6.70 5.12 15.18
C ILE A 97 -7.14 3.85 15.90
N ASP A 98 -7.20 3.91 17.22
CA ASP A 98 -7.89 2.88 17.98
C ASP A 98 -9.40 3.06 17.75
N ILE A 99 -9.95 2.21 16.90
CA ILE A 99 -11.35 2.24 16.48
C ILE A 99 -12.27 2.01 17.71
N SER A 100 -11.77 1.38 18.78
CA SER A 100 -12.53 1.23 20.03
C SER A 100 -12.76 2.55 20.76
N LEU A 101 -12.02 3.61 20.44
CA LEU A 101 -12.23 4.96 20.97
C LEU A 101 -13.23 5.77 20.13
N ALA A 102 -13.63 5.29 18.95
CA ALA A 102 -14.50 6.03 18.04
C ALA A 102 -15.98 6.03 18.46
N ASP A 103 -16.40 5.11 19.34
CA ASP A 103 -17.80 4.96 19.79
C ASP A 103 -18.24 6.00 20.84
N SER A 104 -17.34 6.87 21.31
CA SER A 104 -17.64 7.80 22.41
C SER A 104 -17.92 9.24 21.96
N ALA A 105 -17.85 9.54 20.66
CA ALA A 105 -18.26 10.85 20.17
C ALA A 105 -19.73 10.77 19.77
N GLU A 106 -20.62 11.31 20.61
CA GLU A 106 -21.92 11.79 20.15
C GLU A 106 -21.63 12.74 18.98
N LEU A 107 -21.83 12.25 17.75
CA LEU A 107 -21.79 13.10 16.57
C LEU A 107 -22.86 14.17 16.80
N PRO A 108 -22.52 15.47 16.77
CA PRO A 108 -23.53 16.50 16.87
C PRO A 108 -24.54 16.28 15.75
N THR A 109 -25.74 15.89 16.14
CA THR A 109 -26.88 15.79 15.23
C THR A 109 -27.33 17.21 14.98
N PHE A 110 -27.02 17.74 13.80
CA PHE A 110 -27.58 19.01 13.36
C PHE A 110 -29.09 18.84 13.22
N HIS A 111 -29.85 19.40 14.16
CA HIS A 111 -31.28 19.53 14.03
C HIS A 111 -31.58 20.75 13.14
N PRO A 112 -32.36 20.58 12.05
CA PRO A 112 -32.66 21.66 11.12
C PRO A 112 -33.50 22.80 11.71
N ASP A 113 -33.91 22.69 12.98
CA ASP A 113 -34.75 23.66 13.69
C ASP A 113 -33.97 24.55 14.69
N ASP A 114 -32.65 24.38 14.83
CA ASP A 114 -31.82 25.13 15.80
C ASP A 114 -31.53 26.61 15.42
N ASP A 115 -32.11 27.10 14.31
CA ASP A 115 -32.03 28.51 13.86
C ASP A 115 -33.43 29.15 13.69
N LEU A 116 -34.20 29.29 14.79
CA LEU A 116 -35.39 30.15 14.86
C LEU A 116 -35.46 30.96 16.17
#